data_AF-A0A4R1ANY3-F1
#
_entry.id   AF-A0A4R1ANY3-F1
#
_cell.length_a   1.000
_cell.length_b   1.000
_cell.length_c   1.000
_cell.angle_alpha   90.00
_cell.angle_beta   90.00
_cell.angle_gamma   90.00
#
_symmetry.space_group_name_H-M   'P 1'
#
loop_
_entity.id
_entity.type
_entity.pdbx_description
1 polymer ?
#
loop_
_entity_poly.entity_id
_entity_poly.type
_entity_poly.pdbx_seq_one_letter_code
_entity_poly.pdbx_strand_id
1 'polypeptide(L)'
;HDILAGDIQEWLNSPMEKLQELDIRELFLFTEQVYLKTGDLEINPESYFTNVEVRESRIYDASIKRPRFDFPITFENATIVGNGAYSIPIDIKMIDMMLNNQLLHYDPELQREMTVITDKKGIRYEPTVIKKNVDEIAEHMINGTLVPTTLVWNAALGSSDSGEELVFDNKTNTLTITENTKVAIVDGFHRHKGLQKALRQRPDLDFNFVLIITNYSKSMAQQYQYQLAQATPISKNRQTQLKNARYSDGIVTRLMQESDLKDRISQNTQLKTTANQLVSYNVLADSIDSYMNIISKRDAKKVGDFLIEFFDELIGAFPEEFIFNTIEYRSKSLINHNNLFVGYVVLANIMMANQIPVEK
;
A
#
# COMPACT_ATOMS: atom_id res chain seq x y z
N HIS A 1 -11.34 19.61 31.05
CA HIS A 1 -11.60 19.61 29.60
C HIS A 1 -12.57 20.70 29.17
N ASP A 2 -13.12 21.52 30.08
CA ASP A 2 -14.02 22.65 29.78
C ASP A 2 -15.26 22.34 28.92
N ILE A 3 -15.65 21.07 28.90
CA ILE A 3 -16.93 20.60 28.36
C ILE A 3 -18.04 21.06 29.32
N LEU A 4 -19.05 21.75 28.81
CA LEU A 4 -20.10 22.31 29.65
C LEU A 4 -21.10 21.22 30.04
N ALA A 5 -21.70 21.37 31.23
CA ALA A 5 -22.74 20.44 31.70
C ALA A 5 -23.95 20.39 30.74
N GLY A 6 -24.23 21.49 30.03
CA GLY A 6 -25.26 21.55 29.00
C GLY A 6 -24.97 20.64 27.81
N ASP A 7 -23.73 20.61 27.32
CA ASP A 7 -23.30 19.77 26.20
C ASP A 7 -23.48 18.29 26.56
N ILE A 8 -23.03 17.90 27.76
CA ILE A 8 -23.19 16.53 28.28
C ILE A 8 -24.67 16.15 28.35
N GLN A 9 -25.52 17.08 28.79
CA GLN A 9 -26.95 16.83 28.90
C GLN A 9 -27.61 16.65 27.53
N GLU A 10 -27.19 17.40 26.50
CA GLU A 10 -27.63 17.19 25.12
C GLU A 10 -27.19 15.83 24.57
N TRP A 11 -25.94 15.42 24.83
CA TRP A 11 -25.42 14.12 24.39
C TRP A 11 -26.22 12.96 25.00
N LEU A 12 -26.60 13.06 26.28
CA LEU A 12 -27.41 12.06 26.96
C LEU A 12 -28.87 12.05 26.49
N ASN A 13 -29.43 13.22 26.18
CA ASN A 13 -30.82 13.35 25.76
C ASN A 13 -31.04 12.98 24.28
N SER A 14 -30.02 13.10 23.44
CA SER A 14 -30.11 12.82 21.99
C SER A 14 -28.85 12.13 21.45
N PRO A 15 -28.47 10.95 22.00
CA PRO A 15 -27.16 10.35 21.76
C PRO A 15 -26.95 9.93 20.30
N MET A 16 -28.00 9.46 19.63
CA MET A 16 -27.91 9.00 18.23
C MET A 16 -27.52 10.11 17.25
N GLU A 17 -27.92 11.35 17.52
CA GLU A 17 -27.60 12.52 16.71
C GLU A 17 -26.31 13.15 17.20
N LYS A 18 -26.23 13.45 18.50
CA LYS A 18 -25.17 14.28 19.07
C LYS A 18 -23.83 13.59 19.22
N LEU A 19 -23.79 12.29 19.49
CA LEU A 19 -22.50 11.60 19.61
C LEU A 19 -21.78 11.46 18.26
N GLN A 20 -22.51 11.51 17.14
CA GLN A 20 -21.91 11.47 15.80
C GLN A 20 -21.25 12.81 15.42
N GLU A 21 -21.63 13.90 16.08
CA GLU A 21 -21.08 15.24 15.84
C GLU A 21 -19.80 15.50 16.67
N LEU A 22 -19.48 14.63 17.63
CA LEU A 22 -18.36 14.84 18.55
C LEU A 22 -17.03 14.59 17.89
N ASP A 23 -16.07 15.46 18.18
CA ASP A 23 -14.70 15.20 17.81
C ASP A 23 -14.17 13.97 18.56
N ILE A 24 -13.23 13.24 17.97
CA ILE A 24 -12.74 11.96 18.52
C ILE A 24 -12.21 12.08 19.96
N ARG A 25 -11.74 13.25 20.37
CA ARG A 25 -11.27 13.54 21.73
C ARG A 25 -12.42 13.72 22.70
N GLU A 26 -13.47 14.44 22.29
CA GLU A 26 -14.71 14.57 23.09
C GLU A 26 -15.41 13.23 23.22
N LEU A 27 -15.49 12.47 22.12
CA LEU A 27 -16.04 11.13 22.12
C LEU A 27 -15.23 10.21 23.04
N PHE A 28 -13.90 10.24 22.96
CA PHE A 28 -13.03 9.49 23.89
C PHE A 28 -13.33 9.87 25.34
N LEU A 29 -13.33 11.17 25.66
CA LEU A 29 -13.54 11.64 27.03
C LEU A 29 -14.92 11.25 27.55
N PHE A 30 -15.95 11.37 26.71
CA PHE A 30 -17.30 10.93 27.05
C PHE A 30 -17.35 9.41 27.28
N THR A 31 -16.82 8.61 26.36
CA THR A 31 -16.75 7.15 26.49
C THR A 31 -15.95 6.73 27.73
N GLU A 32 -14.83 7.40 28.04
CA GLU A 32 -14.03 7.14 29.24
C GLU A 32 -14.83 7.41 30.52
N GLN A 33 -15.58 8.51 30.58
CA GLN A 33 -16.41 8.80 31.75
C GLN A 33 -17.59 7.85 31.90
N VAL A 34 -18.28 7.49 30.81
CA VAL A 34 -19.38 6.51 30.88
C VAL A 34 -18.84 5.16 31.33
N TYR A 35 -17.72 4.69 30.75
CA TYR A 35 -17.08 3.43 31.15
C TYR A 35 -16.66 3.42 32.63
N LEU A 36 -16.04 4.49 33.13
CA LEU A 36 -15.65 4.61 34.54
C LEU A 36 -16.86 4.56 35.50
N LYS A 37 -18.05 4.95 35.04
CA LYS A 37 -19.26 4.98 35.87
C LYS A 37 -20.10 3.71 35.77
N THR A 38 -20.19 3.10 34.60
CA THR A 38 -21.02 1.91 34.38
C THR A 38 -20.24 0.62 34.58
N GLY A 39 -18.93 0.64 34.37
CA GLY A 39 -18.09 -0.56 34.30
C GLY A 39 -18.41 -1.45 33.10
N ASP A 40 -19.21 -0.96 32.14
CA ASP A 40 -19.68 -1.73 31.00
C ASP A 40 -18.54 -1.99 30.01
N LEU A 41 -18.17 -3.27 29.87
CA LEU A 41 -17.04 -3.67 29.04
C LEU A 41 -17.27 -3.40 27.55
N GLU A 42 -18.52 -3.25 27.10
CA GLU A 42 -18.86 -2.93 25.70
C GLU A 42 -18.45 -1.52 25.29
N ILE A 43 -18.25 -0.61 26.25
CA ILE A 43 -17.86 0.78 25.98
C ILE A 43 -16.45 1.10 26.51
N ASN A 44 -15.61 0.08 26.73
CA ASN A 44 -14.25 0.32 27.19
C ASN A 44 -13.45 1.13 26.13
N PRO A 45 -12.96 2.34 26.45
CA PRO A 45 -12.25 3.20 25.50
C PRO A 45 -11.01 2.54 24.89
N GLU A 46 -10.29 1.69 25.62
CA GLU A 46 -9.10 1.00 25.11
C GLU A 46 -9.41 0.05 23.95
N SER A 47 -10.68 -0.33 23.77
CA SER A 47 -11.14 -1.14 22.64
C SER A 47 -11.32 -0.34 21.35
N TYR A 48 -11.52 0.99 21.44
CA TYR A 48 -11.95 1.83 20.32
C TYR A 48 -10.96 2.94 19.96
N PHE A 49 -10.07 3.31 20.90
CA PHE A 49 -9.14 4.41 20.73
C PHE A 49 -7.69 3.94 20.85
N THR A 50 -6.81 4.48 20.01
CA THR A 50 -5.37 4.22 20.03
C THR A 50 -4.67 4.95 21.19
N ASN A 51 -3.52 4.45 21.62
CA ASN A 51 -2.70 5.10 22.66
C ASN A 51 -2.33 6.57 22.37
N VAL A 52 -2.31 6.96 21.08
CA VAL A 52 -2.06 8.35 20.67
C VAL A 52 -3.33 9.18 20.85
N GLU A 53 -4.48 8.71 20.37
CA GLU A 53 -5.78 9.36 20.55
C GLU A 53 -6.09 9.54 22.04
N VAL A 54 -5.83 8.52 22.87
CA VAL A 54 -5.94 8.61 24.34
C VAL A 54 -5.07 9.74 24.90
N ARG A 55 -3.81 9.84 24.46
CA ARG A 55 -2.88 10.86 24.96
C ARG A 55 -3.31 12.27 24.54
N GLU A 56 -3.72 12.45 23.30
CA GLU A 56 -4.19 13.72 22.75
C GLU A 56 -5.51 14.16 23.39
N SER A 57 -6.41 13.21 23.65
CA SER A 57 -7.69 13.49 24.31
C SER A 57 -7.53 13.89 25.77
N ARG A 58 -6.56 13.31 26.48
CA ARG A 58 -6.28 13.66 27.88
C ARG A 58 -5.71 15.06 28.08
N ILE A 59 -5.14 15.65 27.03
CA ILE A 59 -4.66 17.05 27.04
C ILE A 59 -5.63 18.00 26.31
N TYR A 60 -6.81 17.50 25.92
CA TYR A 60 -7.83 18.26 25.22
C TYR A 60 -8.46 19.35 26.09
N ASP A 61 -8.72 20.51 25.48
CA ASP A 61 -9.37 21.68 26.08
C ASP A 61 -10.43 22.23 25.11
N ALA A 62 -11.70 22.08 25.49
CA ALA A 62 -12.85 22.52 24.68
C ALA A 62 -12.96 24.05 24.58
N SER A 63 -12.26 24.81 25.43
CA SER A 63 -12.21 26.28 25.33
C SER A 63 -11.49 26.74 24.05
N ILE A 64 -10.67 25.88 23.45
CA ILE A 64 -10.01 26.10 22.16
C ILE A 64 -10.94 25.63 21.03
N LYS A 65 -12.01 26.38 20.76
CA LYS A 65 -12.87 26.16 19.58
C LYS A 65 -12.01 26.27 18.31
N ARG A 66 -11.75 25.14 17.65
CA ARG A 66 -11.20 25.15 16.29
C ARG A 66 -12.31 25.57 15.32
N PRO A 67 -12.01 26.36 14.27
CA PRO A 67 -12.97 26.63 13.21
C PRO A 67 -13.43 25.29 12.61
N ARG A 68 -14.75 25.09 12.57
CA ARG A 68 -15.38 23.91 11.98
C ARG A 68 -15.11 23.92 10.48
N PHE A 69 -14.42 22.91 9.97
CA PHE A 69 -14.23 22.70 8.55
C PHE A 69 -15.30 21.70 8.09
N ASP A 70 -16.18 22.13 7.18
CA ASP A 70 -17.37 21.38 6.78
C ASP A 70 -17.64 21.57 5.29
N PHE A 71 -18.58 20.79 4.74
CA PHE A 71 -19.12 21.02 3.40
C PHE A 71 -19.88 22.35 3.32
N PRO A 72 -19.92 23.01 2.15
CA PRO A 72 -19.43 22.56 0.86
C PRO A 72 -17.92 22.75 0.68
N ILE A 73 -17.28 21.82 -0.04
CA ILE A 73 -15.83 21.87 -0.34
C ILE A 73 -15.62 21.85 -1.85
N THR A 74 -14.89 22.84 -2.36
CA THR A 74 -14.56 22.96 -3.79
C THR A 74 -13.11 22.56 -4.05
N PHE A 75 -12.92 21.66 -5.01
CA PHE A 75 -11.62 21.22 -5.51
C PHE A 75 -11.35 21.85 -6.88
N GLU A 76 -10.13 22.34 -7.06
CA GLU A 76 -9.65 22.86 -8.34
C GLU A 76 -9.09 21.75 -9.24
N ASN A 77 -8.97 22.03 -10.54
CA ASN A 77 -8.39 21.14 -11.54
C ASN A 77 -9.12 19.79 -11.64
N ALA A 78 -10.44 19.82 -11.47
CA ALA A 78 -11.31 18.68 -11.66
C ALA A 78 -11.48 18.35 -13.14
N THR A 79 -11.45 17.06 -13.46
CA THR A 79 -11.68 16.54 -14.81
C THR A 79 -12.80 15.52 -14.78
N ILE A 80 -13.73 15.61 -15.74
CA ILE A 80 -14.77 14.60 -15.93
C ILE A 80 -14.12 13.32 -16.47
N VAL A 81 -14.29 12.21 -15.77
CA VAL A 81 -13.86 10.88 -16.24
C VAL A 81 -14.99 10.22 -17.03
N GLY A 82 -16.23 10.39 -16.56
CA GLY A 82 -17.45 9.83 -17.15
C GLY A 82 -18.28 9.04 -16.14
N ASN A 83 -19.55 8.78 -16.46
CA ASN A 83 -20.47 8.03 -15.61
C ASN A 83 -20.56 8.57 -14.17
N GLY A 84 -20.59 9.89 -13.96
CA GLY A 84 -20.64 10.46 -12.61
C GLY A 84 -19.35 10.32 -11.80
N ALA A 85 -18.22 10.00 -12.45
CA ALA A 85 -16.89 10.00 -11.87
C ALA A 85 -16.08 11.22 -12.33
N TYR A 86 -15.32 11.78 -11.38
CA TYR A 86 -14.45 12.94 -11.56
C TYR A 86 -13.05 12.63 -11.02
N SER A 87 -12.03 13.20 -11.64
CA SER A 87 -10.64 13.11 -11.18
C SER A 87 -10.16 14.47 -10.71
N ILE A 88 -9.57 14.52 -9.51
CA ILE A 88 -9.01 15.73 -8.89
C ILE A 88 -7.63 15.42 -8.29
N PRO A 89 -6.64 16.33 -8.41
CA PRO A 89 -5.48 16.28 -7.54
C PRO A 89 -5.91 16.66 -6.12
N ILE A 90 -5.45 15.91 -5.11
CA ILE A 90 -5.79 16.19 -3.71
C ILE A 90 -4.55 16.13 -2.82
N ASP A 91 -4.37 17.18 -2.02
CA ASP A 91 -3.30 17.31 -1.04
C ASP A 91 -3.57 16.49 0.23
N ILE A 92 -2.51 15.93 0.81
CA ILE A 92 -2.60 15.11 2.03
C ILE A 92 -3.14 15.86 3.25
N LYS A 93 -2.96 17.17 3.36
CA LYS A 93 -3.49 17.96 4.48
C LYS A 93 -4.99 18.17 4.32
N MET A 94 -5.48 18.34 3.10
CA MET A 94 -6.92 18.33 2.83
C MET A 94 -7.55 16.99 3.22
N ILE A 95 -6.92 15.86 2.87
CA ILE A 95 -7.41 14.53 3.26
C ILE A 95 -7.42 14.38 4.78
N ASP A 96 -6.33 14.73 5.47
CA ASP A 96 -6.24 14.64 6.93
C ASP A 96 -7.29 15.54 7.60
N MET A 97 -7.50 16.74 7.08
CA MET A 97 -8.54 17.65 7.56
C MET A 97 -9.94 17.06 7.41
N MET A 98 -10.28 16.47 6.26
CA MET A 98 -11.58 15.81 6.06
C MET A 98 -11.78 14.60 6.98
N LEU A 99 -10.72 13.79 7.21
CA LEU A 99 -10.76 12.67 8.15
C LEU A 99 -10.96 13.14 9.60
N ASN A 100 -10.24 14.19 10.03
CA ASN A 100 -10.30 14.71 11.39
C ASN A 100 -11.63 15.42 11.69
N ASN A 101 -12.30 15.95 10.67
CA ASN A 101 -13.66 16.53 10.78
C ASN A 101 -14.76 15.51 10.42
N GLN A 102 -14.45 14.22 10.29
CA GLN A 102 -15.41 13.14 10.01
C GLN A 102 -16.22 13.30 8.71
N LEU A 103 -15.74 14.14 7.78
CA LEU A 103 -16.34 14.34 6.46
C LEU A 103 -16.04 13.18 5.50
N LEU A 104 -15.04 12.36 5.84
CA LEU A 104 -14.63 11.19 5.10
C LEU A 104 -14.61 9.97 6.03
N HIS A 105 -15.40 8.96 5.73
CA HIS A 105 -15.53 7.77 6.59
C HIS A 105 -15.24 6.46 5.85
N TYR A 106 -14.95 5.44 6.64
CA TYR A 106 -14.94 4.06 6.17
C TYR A 106 -16.36 3.53 6.18
N ASP A 107 -16.85 3.00 5.05
CA ASP A 107 -18.14 2.32 4.97
C ASP A 107 -17.91 0.79 4.91
N PRO A 108 -18.25 0.05 5.98
CA PRO A 108 -18.12 -1.41 6.02
C PRO A 108 -18.88 -2.13 4.92
N GLU A 109 -19.99 -1.56 4.45
CA GLU A 109 -20.85 -2.20 3.46
C GLU A 109 -20.30 -2.08 2.03
N LEU A 110 -19.31 -1.20 1.81
CA LEU A 110 -18.64 -1.03 0.52
C LEU A 110 -17.34 -1.85 0.39
N GLN A 111 -16.83 -2.45 1.47
CA GLN A 111 -15.46 -2.97 1.52
C GLN A 111 -15.34 -4.50 1.48
N ARG A 112 -14.13 -5.00 1.16
CA ARG A 112 -13.88 -6.43 0.82
C ARG A 112 -14.22 -7.37 1.96
N GLU A 113 -13.63 -7.13 3.14
CA GLU A 113 -13.72 -8.02 4.30
C GLU A 113 -13.45 -7.25 5.60
N MET A 114 -14.29 -7.50 6.61
CA MET A 114 -14.05 -7.05 7.99
C MET A 114 -13.26 -8.12 8.74
N THR A 115 -12.28 -7.70 9.54
CA THR A 115 -11.59 -8.59 10.48
C THR A 115 -12.51 -8.84 11.67
N VAL A 116 -12.75 -10.13 11.94
CA VAL A 116 -13.47 -10.57 13.15
C VAL A 116 -12.46 -10.62 14.30
N ILE A 117 -12.63 -9.75 15.28
CA ILE A 117 -11.85 -9.79 16.51
C ILE A 117 -12.73 -10.43 17.58
N THR A 118 -12.30 -11.60 18.03
CA THR A 118 -12.90 -12.30 19.16
C THR A 118 -12.00 -12.10 20.37
N ASP A 119 -12.49 -11.36 21.36
CA ASP A 119 -11.82 -11.17 22.64
C ASP A 119 -12.73 -11.58 23.81
N LYS A 120 -12.26 -11.39 25.05
CA LYS A 120 -13.03 -11.73 26.25
C LYS A 120 -14.33 -10.92 26.41
N LYS A 121 -14.53 -9.88 25.58
CA LYS A 121 -15.65 -8.93 25.62
C LYS A 121 -16.65 -9.18 24.49
N GLY A 122 -16.37 -10.07 23.54
CA GLY A 122 -17.31 -10.47 22.49
C GLY A 122 -16.68 -10.54 21.10
N ILE A 123 -17.54 -10.52 20.08
CA ILE A 123 -17.16 -10.51 18.66
C ILE A 123 -17.35 -9.09 18.13
N ARG A 124 -16.27 -8.46 17.65
CA ARG A 124 -16.32 -7.15 16.99
C ARG A 124 -15.79 -7.23 15.56
N TYR A 125 -16.33 -6.40 14.68
CA TYR A 125 -15.96 -6.35 13.27
C TYR A 125 -15.22 -5.03 13.00
N GLU A 126 -13.96 -5.12 12.61
CA GLU A 126 -13.14 -3.94 12.27
C GLU A 126 -12.71 -3.98 10.80
N PRO A 127 -12.44 -2.83 10.16
CA PRO A 127 -11.78 -2.79 8.87
C PRO A 127 -10.47 -3.58 8.88
N THR A 128 -10.23 -4.42 7.87
CA THR A 128 -8.97 -5.18 7.78
C THR A 128 -7.80 -4.24 7.46
N VAL A 129 -7.06 -3.82 8.50
CA VAL A 129 -5.87 -2.97 8.38
C VAL A 129 -4.61 -3.79 8.58
N ILE A 130 -3.76 -3.83 7.55
CA ILE A 130 -2.45 -4.48 7.63
C ILE A 130 -1.47 -3.41 8.09
N LYS A 131 -1.14 -3.42 9.38
CA LYS A 131 -0.26 -2.42 10.01
C LYS A 131 1.06 -2.25 9.26
N LYS A 132 1.67 -3.34 8.80
CA LYS A 132 2.90 -3.31 8.00
C LYS A 132 2.76 -2.43 6.75
N ASN A 133 1.65 -2.53 6.03
CA ASN A 133 1.42 -1.72 4.83
C ASN A 133 1.27 -0.23 5.17
N VAL A 134 0.56 0.08 6.26
CA VAL A 134 0.41 1.46 6.77
C VAL A 134 1.78 2.04 7.14
N ASP A 135 2.60 1.25 7.81
CA ASP A 135 3.95 1.64 8.24
C ASP A 135 4.87 1.89 7.04
N GLU A 136 4.89 0.99 6.05
CA GLU A 136 5.66 1.14 4.82
C GLU A 136 5.23 2.39 4.02
N ILE A 137 3.91 2.66 3.91
CA ILE A 137 3.40 3.86 3.22
C ILE A 137 3.88 5.14 3.94
N ALA A 138 3.76 5.18 5.27
CA ALA A 138 4.19 6.33 6.05
C ALA A 138 5.69 6.59 5.90
N GLU A 139 6.51 5.53 5.94
CA GLU A 139 7.96 5.62 5.73
C GLU A 139 8.29 6.13 4.33
N HIS A 140 7.65 5.60 3.29
CA HIS A 140 7.84 6.08 1.92
C HIS A 140 7.49 7.56 1.76
N MET A 141 6.42 8.03 2.41
CA MET A 141 6.02 9.42 2.39
C MET A 141 7.04 10.32 3.11
N ILE A 142 7.44 9.94 4.32
CA ILE A 142 8.47 10.64 5.12
C ILE A 142 9.81 10.72 4.38
N ASN A 143 10.18 9.66 3.66
CA ASN A 143 11.44 9.59 2.92
C ASN A 143 11.35 10.19 1.50
N GLY A 144 10.17 10.69 1.08
CA GLY A 144 9.98 11.25 -0.27
C GLY A 144 10.10 10.22 -1.40
N THR A 145 9.89 8.94 -1.10
CA THR A 145 9.99 7.81 -2.07
C THR A 145 8.63 7.24 -2.47
N LEU A 146 7.54 7.72 -1.85
CA LEU A 146 6.18 7.35 -2.25
C LEU A 146 5.88 7.89 -3.64
N VAL A 147 5.32 7.06 -4.52
CA VAL A 147 4.88 7.47 -5.85
C VAL A 147 3.38 7.82 -5.79
N PRO A 148 2.92 8.91 -6.44
CA PRO A 148 1.51 9.24 -6.53
C PRO A 148 0.67 8.09 -7.11
N THR A 149 -0.45 7.81 -6.46
CA THR A 149 -1.42 6.78 -6.87
C THR A 149 -2.84 7.30 -6.75
N THR A 150 -3.79 6.51 -7.22
CA THR A 150 -5.21 6.87 -7.23
C THR A 150 -5.93 6.42 -5.97
N LEU A 151 -6.59 7.34 -5.26
CA LEU A 151 -7.59 7.07 -4.23
C LEU A 151 -8.98 7.07 -4.86
N VAL A 152 -9.93 6.36 -4.24
CA VAL A 152 -11.33 6.36 -4.71
C VAL A 152 -12.27 6.66 -3.57
N TRP A 153 -13.06 7.72 -3.72
CA TRP A 153 -14.15 8.10 -2.81
C TRP A 153 -15.50 8.02 -3.52
N ASN A 154 -16.56 7.80 -2.75
CA ASN A 154 -17.92 7.88 -3.24
C ASN A 154 -18.71 8.91 -2.43
N ALA A 155 -19.24 9.91 -3.11
CA ALA A 155 -20.33 10.72 -2.61
C ALA A 155 -21.63 9.91 -2.78
N ALA A 156 -22.29 9.57 -1.67
CA ALA A 156 -23.44 8.68 -1.69
C ALA A 156 -24.64 9.37 -2.33
N LEU A 157 -25.15 8.79 -3.41
CA LEU A 157 -26.30 9.30 -4.13
C LEU A 157 -27.52 9.48 -3.20
N GLY A 158 -28.13 10.67 -3.21
CA GLY A 158 -29.29 11.02 -2.40
C GLY A 158 -28.96 11.38 -0.95
N SER A 159 -27.72 11.77 -0.65
CA SER A 159 -27.29 12.19 0.69
C SER A 159 -27.20 13.71 0.86
N SER A 160 -27.19 14.47 -0.24
CA SER A 160 -27.13 15.94 -0.18
C SER A 160 -28.49 16.56 0.15
N ASP A 161 -28.48 17.66 0.90
CA ASP A 161 -29.66 18.51 1.13
C ASP A 161 -30.06 19.31 -0.11
N SER A 162 -29.10 19.59 -0.99
CA SER A 162 -29.29 20.40 -2.19
C SER A 162 -29.84 19.60 -3.39
N GLY A 163 -29.92 18.28 -3.26
CA GLY A 163 -30.35 17.35 -4.31
C GLY A 163 -29.23 16.89 -5.26
N GLU A 164 -28.07 17.55 -5.27
CA GLU A 164 -26.88 17.12 -6.02
C GLU A 164 -25.67 17.02 -5.08
N GLU A 165 -25.03 15.86 -4.99
CA GLU A 165 -23.84 15.69 -4.13
C GLU A 165 -22.58 16.34 -4.70
N LEU A 166 -22.45 16.32 -6.03
CA LEU A 166 -21.26 16.75 -6.76
C LEU A 166 -21.67 17.73 -7.86
N VAL A 167 -21.20 18.97 -7.75
CA VAL A 167 -21.46 20.04 -8.74
C VAL A 167 -20.16 20.38 -9.45
N PHE A 168 -20.10 20.13 -10.75
CA PHE A 168 -18.93 20.45 -11.58
C PHE A 168 -19.15 21.75 -12.37
N ASP A 169 -18.24 22.71 -12.21
CA ASP A 169 -18.20 23.93 -13.01
C ASP A 169 -17.15 23.79 -14.13
N ASN A 170 -17.63 23.70 -15.37
CA ASN A 170 -16.81 23.53 -16.56
C ASN A 170 -16.03 24.79 -16.97
N LYS A 171 -16.39 25.98 -16.44
CA LYS A 171 -15.65 27.22 -16.75
C LYS A 171 -14.38 27.33 -15.92
N THR A 172 -14.45 26.91 -14.67
CA THR A 172 -13.34 26.95 -13.70
C THR A 172 -12.66 25.60 -13.53
N ASN A 173 -13.21 24.52 -14.10
CA ASN A 173 -12.77 23.14 -13.87
C ASN A 173 -12.73 22.82 -12.37
N THR A 174 -13.78 23.18 -11.65
CA THR A 174 -13.88 22.95 -10.21
C THR A 174 -14.99 21.95 -9.90
N LEU A 175 -14.79 21.12 -8.90
CA LEU A 175 -15.79 20.19 -8.40
C LEU A 175 -16.13 20.54 -6.95
N THR A 176 -17.39 20.80 -6.67
CA THR A 176 -17.89 21.08 -5.32
C THR A 176 -18.62 19.86 -4.78
N ILE A 177 -18.19 19.37 -3.61
CA ILE A 177 -19.00 18.48 -2.77
C ILE A 177 -19.94 19.35 -1.97
N THR A 178 -21.24 19.11 -2.07
CA THR A 178 -22.27 19.96 -1.45
C THR A 178 -22.54 19.59 0.01
N GLU A 179 -23.22 20.49 0.72
CA GLU A 179 -23.59 20.34 2.13
C GLU A 179 -24.26 18.98 2.42
N ASN A 180 -23.92 18.41 3.58
CA ASN A 180 -24.45 17.14 4.10
C ASN A 180 -24.24 15.88 3.23
N THR A 181 -23.49 15.99 2.14
CA THR A 181 -23.09 14.84 1.33
C THR A 181 -22.31 13.83 2.16
N LYS A 182 -22.75 12.57 2.16
CA LYS A 182 -22.03 11.47 2.80
C LYS A 182 -20.93 10.97 1.87
N VAL A 183 -19.66 11.13 2.26
CA VAL A 183 -18.50 10.69 1.47
C VAL A 183 -17.80 9.51 2.12
N ALA A 184 -17.74 8.39 1.39
CA ALA A 184 -17.12 7.15 1.86
C ALA A 184 -15.84 6.82 1.08
N ILE A 185 -14.86 6.22 1.78
CA ILE A 185 -13.64 5.68 1.16
C ILE A 185 -13.98 4.33 0.50
N VAL A 186 -13.85 4.27 -0.83
CA VAL A 186 -14.04 3.03 -1.62
C VAL A 186 -12.71 2.28 -1.80
N ASP A 187 -11.61 3.00 -2.03
CA ASP A 187 -10.28 2.39 -2.12
C ASP A 187 -9.19 3.28 -1.52
N GLY A 188 -8.14 2.63 -1.00
CA GLY A 188 -6.96 3.28 -0.45
C GLY A 188 -6.99 3.50 1.05
N PHE A 189 -7.77 2.74 1.82
CA PHE A 189 -7.85 2.91 3.27
C PHE A 189 -6.48 2.85 3.99
N HIS A 190 -5.59 1.92 3.63
CA HIS A 190 -4.21 1.89 4.18
C HIS A 190 -3.40 3.15 3.85
N ARG A 191 -3.66 3.80 2.70
CA ARG A 191 -3.00 5.07 2.32
C ARG A 191 -3.49 6.25 3.16
N HIS A 192 -4.79 6.30 3.46
CA HIS A 192 -5.34 7.28 4.40
C HIS A 192 -4.74 7.09 5.80
N LYS A 193 -4.65 5.86 6.30
CA LYS A 193 -3.98 5.61 7.60
C LYS A 193 -2.47 5.91 7.56
N GLY A 194 -1.82 5.60 6.44
CA GLY A 194 -0.39 5.88 6.22
C GLY A 194 -0.08 7.37 6.22
N LEU A 195 -0.86 8.19 5.51
CA LEU A 195 -0.66 9.65 5.49
C LEU A 195 -0.93 10.29 6.85
N GLN A 196 -1.98 9.87 7.58
CA GLN A 196 -2.23 10.38 8.93
C GLN A 196 -1.07 10.05 9.88
N LYS A 197 -0.47 8.87 9.72
CA LYS A 197 0.71 8.46 10.48
C LYS A 197 1.95 9.28 10.09
N ALA A 198 2.11 9.61 8.81
CA ALA A 198 3.22 10.41 8.31
C ALA A 198 3.11 11.87 8.78
N LEU A 199 1.95 12.50 8.61
CA LEU A 199 1.69 13.89 9.03
C LEU A 199 1.83 14.09 10.54
N ARG A 200 1.43 13.10 11.36
CA ARG A 200 1.68 13.13 12.81
C ARG A 200 3.17 13.16 13.17
N GLN A 201 4.03 12.56 12.35
CA GLN A 201 5.48 12.57 12.56
C GLN A 201 6.17 13.77 11.91
N ARG A 202 5.68 14.21 10.76
CA ARG A 202 6.21 15.32 9.98
C ARG A 202 5.05 16.14 9.38
N PRO A 203 4.55 17.17 10.11
CA PRO A 203 3.37 17.94 9.69
C PRO A 203 3.57 18.81 8.44
N ASP A 204 4.81 19.11 8.10
CA ASP A 204 5.21 19.94 6.96
C ASP A 204 5.28 19.18 5.63
N LEU A 205 5.01 17.86 5.63
CA LEU A 205 4.96 17.06 4.40
C LEU A 205 4.01 17.67 3.36
N ASP A 206 4.42 17.58 2.10
CA ASP A 206 3.66 18.00 0.94
C ASP A 206 3.64 16.85 -0.06
N PHE A 207 2.44 16.42 -0.44
CA PHE A 207 2.23 15.30 -1.35
C PHE A 207 0.81 15.33 -1.89
N ASN A 208 0.67 15.04 -3.19
CA ASN A 208 -0.63 14.93 -3.83
C ASN A 208 -0.93 13.49 -4.25
N PHE A 209 -2.14 13.04 -3.96
CA PHE A 209 -2.74 11.88 -4.61
C PHE A 209 -3.58 12.32 -5.81
N VAL A 210 -3.84 11.39 -6.72
CA VAL A 210 -4.99 11.53 -7.63
C VAL A 210 -6.19 10.96 -6.90
N LEU A 211 -7.29 11.69 -6.85
CA LEU A 211 -8.55 11.21 -6.30
C LEU A 211 -9.56 11.06 -7.42
N ILE A 212 -10.17 9.88 -7.49
CA ILE A 212 -11.39 9.64 -8.24
C ILE A 212 -12.54 9.73 -7.26
N ILE A 213 -13.45 10.69 -7.46
CA ILE A 213 -14.68 10.80 -6.69
C ILE A 213 -15.88 10.46 -7.58
N THR A 214 -16.73 9.57 -7.10
CA THR A 214 -17.93 9.10 -7.80
C THR A 214 -19.18 9.58 -7.10
N ASN A 215 -20.26 9.81 -7.86
CA ASN A 215 -21.61 9.89 -7.31
C ASN A 215 -22.37 8.61 -7.66
N TYR A 216 -22.20 7.58 -6.83
CA TYR A 216 -22.81 6.27 -7.03
C TYR A 216 -23.77 5.90 -5.93
N SER A 217 -24.78 5.13 -6.31
CA SER A 217 -25.56 4.35 -5.36
C SER A 217 -24.66 3.29 -4.71
N LYS A 218 -25.09 2.80 -3.55
CA LYS A 218 -24.36 1.75 -2.81
C LYS A 218 -24.02 0.53 -3.67
N SER A 219 -24.95 0.06 -4.50
CA SER A 219 -24.71 -1.11 -5.37
C SER A 219 -23.66 -0.83 -6.45
N MET A 220 -23.66 0.37 -7.03
CA MET A 220 -22.65 0.78 -8.02
C MET A 220 -21.28 0.95 -7.36
N ALA A 221 -21.21 1.51 -6.16
CA ALA A 221 -19.98 1.64 -5.39
C ALA A 221 -19.40 0.26 -5.02
N GLN A 222 -20.24 -0.70 -4.60
CA GLN A 222 -19.85 -2.10 -4.35
C GLN A 222 -19.31 -2.77 -5.62
N GLN A 223 -19.99 -2.58 -6.75
CA GLN A 223 -19.54 -3.14 -8.04
C GLN A 223 -18.19 -2.55 -8.47
N TYR A 224 -17.99 -1.25 -8.29
CA TYR A 224 -16.72 -0.62 -8.59
C TYR A 224 -15.61 -1.16 -7.69
N GLN A 225 -15.89 -1.30 -6.39
CA GLN A 225 -14.95 -1.89 -5.46
C GLN A 225 -14.54 -3.31 -5.89
N TYR A 226 -15.53 -4.14 -6.25
CA TYR A 226 -15.27 -5.50 -6.74
C TYR A 226 -14.34 -5.50 -7.97
N GLN A 227 -14.51 -4.57 -8.91
CA GLN A 227 -13.61 -4.44 -10.06
C GLN A 227 -12.18 -4.06 -9.63
N LEU A 228 -12.02 -3.15 -8.66
CA LEU A 228 -10.71 -2.83 -8.07
C LEU A 228 -10.10 -4.04 -7.35
N ALA A 229 -10.93 -4.95 -6.83
CA ALA A 229 -10.50 -6.15 -6.13
C ALA A 229 -10.00 -7.29 -7.02
N GLN A 230 -10.49 -7.35 -8.26
CA GLN A 230 -10.06 -8.33 -9.25
C GLN A 230 -8.61 -8.13 -9.74
N ALA A 231 -7.98 -7.00 -9.40
CA ALA A 231 -6.56 -6.78 -9.69
C ALA A 231 -5.69 -7.86 -9.03
N THR A 232 -5.01 -8.67 -9.84
CA THR A 232 -4.23 -9.81 -9.35
C THR A 232 -2.98 -9.34 -8.61
N PRO A 233 -2.74 -9.79 -7.36
CA PRO A 233 -1.51 -9.48 -6.64
C PRO A 233 -0.27 -9.97 -7.39
N ILE A 234 0.76 -9.11 -7.48
CA ILE A 234 2.08 -9.49 -7.98
C ILE A 234 2.69 -10.50 -7.00
N SER A 235 3.32 -11.58 -7.49
CA SER A 235 3.96 -12.58 -6.63
C SER A 235 5.08 -11.97 -5.76
N LYS A 236 5.32 -12.52 -4.55
CA LYS A 236 6.36 -12.03 -3.63
C LYS A 236 7.76 -11.98 -4.27
N ASN A 237 8.08 -12.95 -5.10
CA ASN A 237 9.35 -12.98 -5.83
C ASN A 237 9.44 -11.83 -6.82
N ARG A 238 8.37 -11.58 -7.59
CA ARG A 238 8.33 -10.46 -8.52
C ARG A 238 8.32 -9.10 -7.79
N GLN A 239 7.71 -9.00 -6.61
CA GLN A 239 7.82 -7.80 -5.77
C GLN A 239 9.26 -7.55 -5.33
N THR A 240 9.99 -8.60 -4.92
CA THR A 240 11.41 -8.50 -4.53
C THR A 240 12.27 -8.02 -5.70
N GLN A 241 12.06 -8.58 -6.89
CA GLN A 241 12.68 -8.11 -8.14
C GLN A 241 12.37 -6.64 -8.41
N LEU A 242 11.10 -6.23 -8.37
CA LEU A 242 10.72 -4.84 -8.66
C LEU A 242 11.27 -3.85 -7.62
N LYS A 243 11.47 -4.29 -6.37
CA LYS A 243 12.10 -3.48 -5.32
C LYS A 243 13.60 -3.24 -5.56
N ASN A 244 14.26 -3.98 -6.47
CA ASN A 244 15.65 -3.80 -6.97
C ASN A 244 16.55 -2.98 -6.04
N ALA A 245 16.77 -3.50 -4.82
CA ALA A 245 17.58 -2.82 -3.82
C ALA A 245 19.05 -3.21 -3.93
N ARG A 246 19.35 -4.43 -4.40
CA ARG A 246 20.70 -4.96 -4.52
C ARG A 246 21.21 -4.87 -5.95
N TYR A 247 22.50 -4.66 -6.11
CA TYR A 247 23.14 -4.69 -7.42
C TYR A 247 23.03 -6.08 -8.09
N SER A 248 23.01 -7.15 -7.30
CA SER A 248 22.76 -8.53 -7.74
C SER A 248 21.42 -8.70 -8.44
N ASP A 249 20.35 -8.08 -7.92
CA ASP A 249 19.00 -8.14 -8.51
C ASP A 249 18.97 -7.55 -9.93
N GLY A 250 19.71 -6.45 -10.13
CA GLY A 250 19.92 -5.81 -11.44
C GLY A 250 20.74 -6.67 -12.40
N ILE A 251 21.80 -7.33 -11.91
CA ILE A 251 22.63 -8.24 -12.72
C ILE A 251 21.81 -9.44 -13.20
N VAL A 252 21.01 -10.07 -12.34
CA VAL A 252 20.15 -11.19 -12.74
C VAL A 252 19.12 -10.74 -13.78
N THR A 253 18.58 -9.53 -13.65
CA THR A 253 17.68 -8.96 -14.66
C THR A 253 18.36 -8.85 -16.03
N ARG A 254 19.64 -8.46 -16.06
CA ARG A 254 20.43 -8.45 -17.31
C ARG A 254 20.65 -9.85 -17.85
N LEU A 255 21.02 -10.83 -17.02
CA LEU A 255 21.15 -12.23 -17.46
C LEU A 255 19.86 -12.75 -18.11
N MET A 256 18.69 -12.39 -17.55
CA MET A 256 17.39 -12.77 -18.12
C MET A 256 17.10 -12.15 -19.49
N GLN A 257 17.79 -11.06 -19.87
CA GLN A 257 17.53 -10.29 -21.09
C GLN A 257 18.62 -10.44 -22.14
N GLU A 258 19.87 -10.54 -21.70
CA GLU A 258 21.09 -10.35 -22.49
C GLU A 258 21.94 -11.63 -22.61
N SER A 259 21.63 -12.72 -21.89
CA SER A 259 22.40 -13.98 -21.94
C SER A 259 21.56 -15.17 -22.41
N ASP A 260 22.21 -16.30 -22.66
CA ASP A 260 21.61 -17.59 -23.00
C ASP A 260 20.82 -18.23 -21.85
N LEU A 261 20.88 -17.64 -20.64
CA LEU A 261 19.95 -17.92 -19.56
C LEU A 261 18.57 -17.27 -19.73
N LYS A 262 18.37 -16.47 -20.78
CA LYS A 262 17.05 -15.92 -21.14
C LYS A 262 16.01 -17.03 -21.23
N ASP A 263 14.84 -16.77 -20.65
CA ASP A 263 13.72 -17.71 -20.48
C ASP A 263 14.02 -18.99 -19.67
N ARG A 264 15.26 -19.17 -19.20
CA ARG A 264 15.72 -20.31 -18.40
C ARG A 264 15.86 -20.01 -16.90
N ILE A 265 15.66 -18.75 -16.49
CA ILE A 265 15.63 -18.34 -15.08
C ILE A 265 14.19 -18.34 -14.56
N SER A 266 13.90 -19.17 -13.55
CA SER A 266 12.57 -19.19 -12.91
C SER A 266 12.39 -17.99 -11.97
N GLN A 267 11.31 -17.23 -12.17
CA GLN A 267 10.88 -16.22 -11.22
C GLN A 267 10.18 -16.82 -9.98
N ASN A 268 9.90 -18.13 -9.98
CA ASN A 268 9.30 -18.84 -8.86
C ASN A 268 10.34 -19.66 -8.10
N THR A 269 10.04 -20.03 -6.85
CA THR A 269 10.92 -20.90 -6.05
C THR A 269 11.07 -22.29 -6.67
N GLN A 270 10.01 -22.80 -7.29
CA GLN A 270 10.04 -24.06 -8.02
C GLN A 270 10.44 -23.83 -9.48
N LEU A 271 11.30 -24.71 -9.99
CA LEU A 271 11.65 -24.76 -11.39
C LEU A 271 10.58 -25.50 -12.19
N LYS A 272 10.09 -24.89 -13.25
CA LYS A 272 9.28 -25.56 -14.26
C LYS A 272 10.20 -26.25 -15.25
N THR A 273 10.48 -27.53 -14.99
CA THR A 273 11.31 -28.37 -15.86
C THR A 273 10.74 -28.48 -17.28
N THR A 274 9.42 -28.46 -17.44
CA THR A 274 8.73 -28.44 -18.74
C THR A 274 8.97 -27.17 -19.55
N ALA A 275 9.43 -26.09 -18.92
CA ALA A 275 9.79 -24.83 -19.56
C ALA A 275 11.31 -24.67 -19.73
N ASN A 276 12.08 -25.76 -19.61
CA ASN A 276 13.55 -25.76 -19.67
C ASN A 276 14.24 -24.79 -18.70
N GLN A 277 13.57 -24.45 -17.59
CA GLN A 277 14.17 -23.60 -16.58
C GLN A 277 15.34 -24.33 -15.93
N LEU A 278 16.47 -23.65 -15.78
CA LEU A 278 17.72 -24.20 -15.27
C LEU A 278 17.92 -23.82 -13.79
N VAL A 279 17.69 -22.55 -13.46
CA VAL A 279 17.99 -21.95 -12.15
C VAL A 279 16.90 -20.98 -11.72
N SER A 280 16.71 -20.79 -10.41
CA SER A 280 15.79 -19.78 -9.89
C SER A 280 16.47 -18.42 -9.73
N TYR A 281 15.67 -17.37 -9.86
CA TYR A 281 16.11 -15.99 -9.66
C TYR A 281 16.83 -15.81 -8.32
N ASN A 282 16.24 -16.34 -7.25
CA ASN A 282 16.79 -16.18 -5.90
C ASN A 282 18.16 -16.86 -5.77
N VAL A 283 18.35 -18.04 -6.35
CA VAL A 283 19.66 -18.73 -6.31
C VAL A 283 20.74 -17.88 -6.98
N LEU A 284 20.47 -17.30 -8.15
CA LEU A 284 21.42 -16.42 -8.81
C LEU A 284 21.66 -15.13 -8.02
N ALA A 285 20.58 -14.45 -7.61
CA ALA A 285 20.69 -13.17 -6.90
C ALA A 285 21.47 -13.32 -5.60
N ASP A 286 21.13 -14.32 -4.78
CA ASP A 286 21.79 -14.54 -3.49
C ASP A 286 23.23 -15.06 -3.65
N SER A 287 23.52 -15.85 -4.68
CA SER A 287 24.90 -16.29 -4.95
C SER A 287 25.77 -15.13 -5.42
N ILE A 288 25.27 -14.30 -6.33
CA ILE A 288 26.00 -13.12 -6.81
C ILE A 288 26.25 -12.16 -5.65
N ASP A 289 25.23 -11.90 -4.83
CA ASP A 289 25.33 -11.04 -3.65
C ASP A 289 26.35 -11.57 -2.61
N SER A 290 26.39 -12.89 -2.43
CA SER A 290 27.26 -13.52 -1.43
C SER A 290 28.73 -13.62 -1.86
N TYR A 291 28.98 -13.87 -3.15
CA TYR A 291 30.31 -14.23 -3.63
C TYR A 291 30.99 -13.14 -4.47
N MET A 292 30.22 -12.28 -5.14
CA MET A 292 30.79 -11.20 -5.96
C MET A 292 30.93 -9.92 -5.14
N ASN A 293 32.10 -9.29 -5.20
CA ASN A 293 32.32 -8.02 -4.52
C ASN A 293 31.74 -6.85 -5.33
N ILE A 294 30.52 -6.43 -5.02
CA ILE A 294 29.80 -5.37 -5.75
C ILE A 294 29.53 -4.17 -4.83
N ILE A 295 30.41 -3.18 -4.89
CA ILE A 295 30.34 -1.98 -4.03
C ILE A 295 29.60 -0.84 -4.75
N SER A 296 29.68 -0.79 -6.08
CA SER A 296 29.14 0.30 -6.89
C SER A 296 28.37 -0.17 -8.12
N LYS A 297 27.59 0.74 -8.72
CA LYS A 297 26.96 0.54 -10.05
C LYS A 297 27.98 0.17 -11.14
N ARG A 298 29.21 0.68 -11.05
CA ARG A 298 30.27 0.35 -12.00
C ARG A 298 30.70 -1.11 -11.84
N ASP A 299 30.84 -1.57 -10.61
CA ASP A 299 31.17 -2.98 -10.33
C ASP A 299 30.02 -3.88 -10.77
N ALA A 300 28.78 -3.46 -10.51
CA ALA A 300 27.59 -4.19 -10.95
C ALA A 300 27.56 -4.37 -12.47
N LYS A 301 27.91 -3.31 -13.22
CA LYS A 301 28.02 -3.39 -14.68
C LYS A 301 29.10 -4.39 -15.10
N LYS A 302 30.32 -4.28 -14.55
CA LYS A 302 31.44 -5.18 -14.87
C LYS A 302 31.14 -6.65 -14.55
N VAL A 303 30.59 -6.92 -13.37
CA VAL A 303 30.19 -8.28 -12.96
C VAL A 303 29.08 -8.79 -13.85
N GLY A 304 28.11 -7.96 -14.20
CA GLY A 304 27.05 -8.33 -15.14
C GLY A 304 27.57 -8.67 -16.53
N ASP A 305 28.47 -7.85 -17.09
CA ASP A 305 29.08 -8.09 -18.40
C ASP A 305 29.85 -9.43 -18.40
N PHE A 306 30.65 -9.68 -17.37
CA PHE A 306 31.42 -10.92 -17.24
C PHE A 306 30.53 -12.16 -17.04
N LEU A 307 29.46 -12.05 -16.24
CA LEU A 307 28.55 -13.17 -16.01
C LEU A 307 27.72 -13.53 -17.24
N ILE A 308 27.37 -12.56 -18.07
CA ILE A 308 26.72 -12.82 -19.37
C ILE A 308 27.64 -13.68 -20.22
N GLU A 309 28.87 -13.22 -20.46
CA GLU A 309 29.89 -13.94 -21.24
C GLU A 309 30.15 -15.34 -20.67
N PHE A 310 30.34 -15.45 -19.35
CA PHE A 310 30.56 -16.72 -18.67
C PHE A 310 29.42 -17.72 -18.86
N PHE A 311 28.17 -17.29 -18.71
CA PHE A 311 27.03 -18.20 -18.84
C PHE A 311 26.73 -18.56 -20.29
N ASP A 312 26.97 -17.65 -21.22
CA ASP A 312 26.85 -17.92 -22.66
C ASP A 312 27.86 -19.01 -23.08
N GLU A 313 29.12 -18.87 -22.65
CA GLU A 313 30.15 -19.87 -22.92
C GLU A 313 29.89 -21.21 -22.20
N LEU A 314 29.44 -21.18 -20.94
CA LEU A 314 29.08 -22.40 -20.22
C LEU A 314 27.94 -23.17 -20.92
N ILE A 315 26.91 -22.45 -21.35
CA ILE A 315 25.76 -23.06 -22.04
C ILE A 315 26.18 -23.54 -23.43
N GLY A 316 26.96 -22.74 -24.15
CA GLY A 316 27.49 -23.07 -25.48
C GLY A 316 28.45 -24.27 -25.49
N ALA A 317 29.25 -24.45 -24.44
CA ALA A 317 30.17 -25.58 -24.30
C ALA A 317 29.46 -26.90 -23.98
N PHE A 318 28.27 -26.85 -23.36
CA PHE A 318 27.49 -28.03 -22.93
C PHE A 318 26.03 -27.95 -23.41
N PRO A 319 25.79 -27.88 -24.73
CA PRO A 319 24.47 -27.60 -25.28
C PRO A 319 23.51 -28.79 -25.10
N GLU A 320 24.01 -30.02 -25.01
CA GLU A 320 23.19 -31.19 -24.72
C GLU A 320 22.56 -31.09 -23.32
N GLU A 321 23.34 -30.65 -22.35
CA GLU A 321 22.97 -30.60 -20.96
C GLU A 321 22.10 -29.37 -20.61
N PHE A 322 22.31 -28.25 -21.29
CA PHE A 322 21.63 -26.98 -21.01
C PHE A 322 20.55 -26.59 -22.02
N ILE A 323 20.57 -27.13 -23.25
CA ILE A 323 19.65 -26.74 -24.33
C ILE A 323 18.79 -27.93 -24.78
N PHE A 324 19.38 -29.00 -25.29
CA PHE A 324 18.66 -30.03 -26.04
C PHE A 324 18.00 -31.10 -25.17
N ASN A 325 18.73 -31.61 -24.16
CA ASN A 325 18.33 -32.78 -23.36
C ASN A 325 18.30 -32.47 -21.85
N THR A 326 17.97 -31.23 -21.50
CA THR A 326 17.93 -30.70 -20.12
C THR A 326 17.23 -31.63 -19.13
N ILE A 327 16.03 -32.13 -19.44
CA ILE A 327 15.23 -32.97 -18.55
C ILE A 327 15.92 -34.33 -18.31
N GLU A 328 16.47 -34.94 -19.36
CA GLU A 328 17.17 -36.20 -19.26
C GLU A 328 18.45 -36.05 -18.42
N TYR A 329 19.24 -35.02 -18.69
CA TYR A 329 20.50 -34.77 -17.98
C TYR A 329 20.30 -34.40 -16.50
N ARG A 330 19.16 -33.80 -16.12
CA ARG A 330 18.81 -33.60 -14.70
C ARG A 330 18.77 -34.89 -13.89
N SER A 331 18.49 -36.03 -14.53
CA SER A 331 18.44 -37.34 -13.87
C SER A 331 19.81 -38.05 -13.83
N LYS A 332 20.73 -37.65 -14.72
CA LYS A 332 22.03 -38.31 -14.94
C LYS A 332 23.22 -37.53 -14.38
N SER A 333 23.08 -36.22 -14.21
CA SER A 333 24.15 -35.31 -13.85
C SER A 333 23.63 -34.15 -13.01
N LEU A 334 24.50 -33.56 -12.18
CA LEU A 334 24.20 -32.34 -11.44
C LEU A 334 24.44 -31.07 -12.26
N ILE A 335 24.97 -31.19 -13.49
CA ILE A 335 25.42 -30.08 -14.35
C ILE A 335 24.36 -28.97 -14.52
N ASN A 336 23.08 -29.33 -14.61
CA ASN A 336 21.99 -28.37 -14.77
C ASN A 336 21.06 -28.32 -13.53
N HIS A 337 21.55 -28.79 -12.39
CA HIS A 337 20.84 -28.73 -11.11
C HIS A 337 20.85 -27.30 -10.57
N ASN A 338 19.72 -26.85 -10.00
CA ASN A 338 19.51 -25.48 -9.52
C ASN A 338 20.67 -24.98 -8.64
N ASN A 339 21.08 -25.80 -7.66
CA ASN A 339 22.11 -25.41 -6.70
C ASN A 339 23.53 -25.43 -7.28
N LEU A 340 23.77 -26.07 -8.44
CA LEU A 340 25.09 -26.03 -9.06
C LEU A 340 25.40 -24.66 -9.64
N PHE A 341 24.38 -23.85 -9.94
CA PHE A 341 24.56 -22.45 -10.32
C PHE A 341 25.21 -21.59 -9.24
N VAL A 342 25.11 -21.99 -7.96
CA VAL A 342 25.93 -21.39 -6.89
C VAL A 342 27.42 -21.62 -7.18
N GLY A 343 27.78 -22.87 -7.51
CA GLY A 343 29.14 -23.26 -7.88
C GLY A 343 29.64 -22.56 -9.14
N TYR A 344 28.77 -22.36 -10.14
CA TYR A 344 29.11 -21.60 -11.34
C TYR A 344 29.38 -20.12 -11.05
N VAL A 345 28.59 -19.48 -10.18
CA VAL A 345 28.87 -18.10 -9.74
C VAL A 345 30.18 -18.03 -8.95
N VAL A 346 30.47 -19.00 -8.08
CA VAL A 346 31.76 -19.07 -7.36
C VAL A 346 32.93 -19.24 -8.34
N LEU A 347 32.80 -20.12 -9.33
CA LEU A 347 33.82 -20.32 -10.36
C LEU A 347 34.05 -19.03 -11.17
N ALA A 348 32.98 -18.39 -11.62
CA ALA A 348 33.05 -17.11 -12.32
C ALA A 348 33.75 -16.03 -11.47
N ASN A 349 33.46 -15.97 -10.16
CA ASN A 349 34.14 -15.04 -9.25
C ASN A 349 35.65 -15.33 -9.18
N ILE A 350 36.04 -16.60 -9.07
CA ILE A 350 37.45 -17.00 -9.07
C ILE A 350 38.12 -16.61 -10.38
N MET A 351 37.48 -16.88 -11.52
CA MET A 351 38.01 -16.49 -12.84
C MET A 351 38.19 -14.98 -12.94
N MET A 352 37.17 -14.21 -12.58
CA MET A 352 37.19 -12.75 -12.62
C MET A 352 38.28 -12.17 -11.68
N ALA A 353 38.40 -12.70 -10.46
CA ALA A 353 39.42 -12.26 -9.49
C ALA A 353 40.86 -12.56 -9.96
N ASN A 354 41.04 -13.65 -10.71
CA ASN A 354 42.34 -14.06 -11.26
C ASN A 354 42.56 -13.57 -12.70
N GLN A 355 41.65 -12.74 -13.25
CA GLN A 355 41.72 -12.22 -14.62
C GLN A 355 41.83 -13.33 -15.68
N ILE A 356 41.19 -14.47 -15.42
CA ILE A 356 41.10 -15.57 -16.36
C ILE A 356 39.98 -15.22 -17.35
N PRO A 357 40.29 -15.10 -18.66
CA PRO A 357 39.26 -14.82 -19.66
C PRO A 357 38.28 -15.98 -19.79
N VAL A 358 37.06 -15.68 -20.21
CA VAL A 358 36.03 -16.71 -20.45
C VAL A 358 36.33 -17.45 -21.76
N GLU A 359 36.64 -16.69 -22.82
CA GLU A 359 37.14 -17.24 -24.08
C GLU A 359 38.65 -17.48 -24.05
N LYS A 360 39.14 -18.40 -24.89
CA LYS A 360 40.57 -18.63 -25.11
C LYS A 360 41.13 -17.85 -26.29
#